data_AF-A0A7X2G226-F1
#
_entry.id   AF-A0A7X2G226-F1
#
_cell.length_a   1.000
_cell.length_b   1.000
_cell.length_c   1.000
_cell.angle_alpha   90.00
_cell.angle_beta   90.00
_cell.angle_gamma   90.00
#
_symmetry.space_group_name_H-M   'P 1'
#
loop_
_entity.id
_entity.type
_entity.pdbx_description
1 polymer ?
#
loop_
_entity_poly.entity_id
_entity_poly.type
_entity_poly.pdbx_seq_one_letter_code
_entity_poly.pdbx_strand_id
1 'polypeptide(L)'
;WKVNIPNGVFADYNPYITKVYGDWFDARIIAHTGEVYLNDKALYEVNSLDEVKKPVRNEKSWYPNDTLYTWFTEQDDRNNETIIYANFQGNNPNKENVEINVRENCFYPQAEGIGYITLSGFGVTKAATRWAPPTAYQEGMIGPHWSKGWIIEKCDISH
;
A
#
# COMPACT_ATOMS: atom_id res chain seq x y z
N TRP A 1 -18.00 1.46 -4.83
CA TRP A 1 -18.06 0.04 -4.46
C TRP A 1 -17.53 -0.13 -3.06
N LYS A 2 -17.88 -1.22 -2.36
CA LYS A 2 -17.32 -1.53 -1.05
C LYS A 2 -17.04 -3.02 -0.89
N VAL A 3 -16.08 -3.36 -0.05
CA VAL A 3 -15.81 -4.72 0.42
C VAL A 3 -15.55 -4.69 1.92
N ASN A 4 -16.02 -5.73 2.60
CA ASN A 4 -15.76 -5.99 4.02
C ASN A 4 -14.76 -7.15 4.09
N ILE A 5 -13.65 -6.95 4.80
CA ILE A 5 -12.54 -7.90 4.89
C ILE A 5 -12.31 -8.23 6.36
N PRO A 6 -12.41 -9.51 6.77
CA PRO A 6 -12.07 -9.91 8.14
C PRO A 6 -10.65 -9.50 8.49
N ASN A 7 -10.45 -8.87 9.65
CA ASN A 7 -9.14 -8.35 10.04
C ASN A 7 -8.06 -9.45 10.16
N GLY A 8 -8.47 -10.71 10.34
CA GLY A 8 -7.56 -11.86 10.31
C GLY A 8 -6.79 -12.05 9.00
N VAL A 9 -7.24 -11.47 7.88
CA VAL A 9 -6.48 -11.46 6.61
C VAL A 9 -5.16 -10.69 6.73
N PHE A 10 -5.13 -9.67 7.59
CA PHE A 10 -3.99 -8.79 7.79
C PHE A 10 -3.03 -9.27 8.90
N ALA A 11 -3.41 -10.33 9.63
CA ALA A 11 -2.65 -10.82 10.78
C ALA A 11 -2.28 -9.68 11.76
N ASP A 12 -1.00 -9.51 12.05
CA ASP A 12 -0.50 -8.51 13.01
C ASP A 12 -0.26 -7.12 12.38
N TYR A 13 -0.41 -7.00 11.06
CA TYR A 13 -0.19 -5.76 10.34
C TYR A 13 -1.32 -5.46 9.36
N ASN A 14 -2.13 -4.46 9.68
CA ASN A 14 -3.20 -4.00 8.81
C ASN A 14 -2.83 -2.67 8.12
N PRO A 15 -2.53 -2.70 6.80
CA PRO A 15 -2.18 -1.49 6.05
C PRO A 15 -3.25 -0.39 6.10
N TYR A 16 -4.51 -0.76 6.34
CA TYR A 16 -5.66 0.13 6.31
C TYR A 16 -5.96 0.82 7.65
N ILE A 17 -5.14 0.57 8.68
CA ILE A 17 -5.13 1.35 9.92
C ILE A 17 -3.73 1.90 10.25
N THR A 18 -2.69 1.34 9.63
CA THR A 18 -1.32 1.84 9.75
C THR A 18 -1.15 3.12 8.94
N LYS A 19 -1.05 4.24 9.64
CA LYS A 19 -0.79 5.55 9.05
C LYS A 19 0.66 5.68 8.58
N VAL A 20 0.87 6.48 7.54
CA VAL A 20 2.18 6.99 7.18
C VAL A 20 2.56 8.09 8.18
N TYR A 21 3.67 7.93 8.89
CA TYR A 21 4.17 8.93 9.84
C TYR A 21 5.68 8.78 10.07
N GLY A 22 6.32 9.84 10.56
CA GLY A 22 7.69 9.83 11.05
C GLY A 22 8.41 11.13 10.74
N ASP A 23 9.71 11.17 11.03
CA ASP A 23 10.51 12.38 10.84
C ASP A 23 10.49 12.84 9.38
N TRP A 24 10.43 14.16 9.18
CA TRP A 24 10.31 14.83 7.87
C TRP A 24 9.03 14.54 7.06
N PHE A 25 8.09 13.75 7.57
CA PHE A 25 6.76 13.62 6.96
C PHE A 25 5.87 14.82 7.33
N ASP A 26 5.06 15.31 6.39
CA ASP A 26 4.07 16.36 6.68
C ASP A 26 2.91 15.77 7.47
N ALA A 27 2.96 15.89 8.78
CA ALA A 27 1.97 15.34 9.71
C ALA A 27 0.54 15.90 9.55
N ARG A 28 0.34 16.91 8.68
CA ARG A 28 -1.01 17.40 8.31
C ARG A 28 -1.68 16.48 7.29
N ILE A 29 -0.92 15.67 6.57
CA ILE A 29 -1.43 14.69 5.62
C ILE A 29 -1.83 13.43 6.38
N ILE A 30 -3.06 12.99 6.17
CA ILE A 30 -3.53 11.69 6.64
C ILE A 30 -3.42 10.76 5.44
N ALA A 31 -2.64 9.71 5.59
CA ALA A 31 -2.50 8.64 4.62
C ALA A 31 -2.20 7.35 5.39
N HIS A 32 -2.60 6.23 4.81
CA HIS A 32 -2.30 4.89 5.29
C HIS A 32 -1.30 4.21 4.35
N THR A 33 -0.75 3.09 4.81
CA THR A 33 0.18 2.25 4.02
C THR A 33 -0.55 1.30 3.07
N GLY A 34 -1.87 1.18 3.24
CA GLY A 34 -2.75 0.46 2.32
C GLY A 34 -2.81 1.13 0.95
N GLU A 35 -3.20 0.35 -0.05
CA GLU A 35 -3.39 0.82 -1.41
C GLU A 35 -4.45 -0.06 -2.09
N VAL A 36 -5.16 0.50 -3.07
CA VAL A 36 -6.09 -0.25 -3.93
C VAL A 36 -5.60 -0.10 -5.37
N TYR A 37 -5.60 -1.19 -6.12
CA TYR A 37 -5.14 -1.21 -7.51
C TYR A 37 -6.29 -1.61 -8.44
N LEU A 38 -6.41 -0.96 -9.59
CA LEU A 38 -7.28 -1.35 -10.69
C LEU A 38 -6.41 -1.58 -11.94
N ASN A 39 -6.33 -2.82 -12.42
CA ASN A 39 -5.53 -3.22 -13.58
C ASN A 39 -4.08 -2.68 -13.46
N ASP A 40 -3.44 -3.03 -12.33
CA ASP A 40 -2.08 -2.62 -11.93
C ASP A 40 -1.87 -1.11 -11.70
N LYS A 41 -2.95 -0.32 -11.64
CA LYS A 41 -2.87 1.12 -11.35
C LYS A 41 -3.36 1.44 -9.95
N ALA A 42 -2.49 2.04 -9.14
CA ALA A 42 -2.83 2.52 -7.80
C ALA A 42 -3.91 3.62 -7.86
N LEU A 43 -4.85 3.55 -6.93
CA LEU A 43 -5.87 4.57 -6.67
C LEU A 43 -5.32 5.64 -5.72
N TYR A 44 -6.06 6.73 -5.55
CA TYR A 44 -5.72 7.80 -4.61
C TYR A 44 -6.50 7.66 -3.32
N GLU A 45 -5.81 7.61 -2.18
CA GLU A 45 -6.47 7.67 -0.89
C GLU A 45 -7.13 9.04 -0.67
N VAL A 46 -8.34 9.04 -0.12
CA VAL A 46 -9.07 10.22 0.34
C VAL A 46 -9.51 10.04 1.79
N ASN A 47 -9.90 11.12 2.48
CA ASN A 47 -10.09 11.12 3.93
C ASN A 47 -11.54 10.87 4.37
N SER A 48 -12.46 10.67 3.42
CA SER A 48 -13.85 10.43 3.72
C SER A 48 -14.57 9.63 2.63
N LEU A 49 -15.62 8.92 3.03
CA LEU A 49 -16.50 8.20 2.09
C LEU A 49 -17.17 9.15 1.08
N ASP A 50 -17.45 10.40 1.46
CA ASP A 50 -18.06 11.37 0.55
C ASP A 50 -17.10 11.80 -0.57
N GLU A 51 -15.80 11.90 -0.30
CA GLU A 51 -14.77 12.13 -1.32
C GLU A 51 -14.61 10.93 -2.27
N VAL A 52 -14.83 9.70 -1.80
CA VAL A 52 -14.89 8.53 -2.70
C VAL A 52 -16.11 8.62 -3.62
N LYS A 53 -17.26 9.04 -3.10
CA LYS A 53 -18.50 9.16 -3.89
C LYS A 53 -18.44 10.31 -4.89
N LYS A 54 -17.72 11.39 -4.57
CA LYS A 54 -17.62 12.61 -5.37
C LYS A 54 -16.16 13.05 -5.51
N PRO A 55 -15.31 12.25 -6.17
CA PRO A 55 -13.90 12.59 -6.30
C PRO A 55 -13.75 13.82 -7.19
N VAL A 56 -12.80 14.68 -6.83
CA VAL A 56 -12.52 15.93 -7.55
C VAL A 56 -11.20 15.79 -8.29
N ARG A 57 -11.23 16.03 -9.60
CA ARG A 57 -10.03 16.04 -10.44
C ARG A 57 -9.05 17.09 -9.93
N ASN A 58 -7.81 16.69 -9.65
CA ASN A 58 -6.75 17.60 -9.25
C ASN A 58 -5.84 17.96 -10.43
N GLU A 59 -6.03 19.17 -10.97
CA GLU A 59 -5.26 19.72 -12.11
C GLU A 59 -3.76 19.88 -11.83
N LYS A 60 -3.35 19.88 -10.55
CA LYS A 60 -1.93 20.01 -10.17
C LYS A 60 -1.20 18.67 -10.19
N SER A 61 -1.92 17.55 -10.29
CA SER A 61 -1.31 16.23 -10.43
C SER A 61 -0.65 16.10 -11.81
N TRP A 62 0.41 15.31 -11.91
CA TRP A 62 0.97 14.92 -13.21
C TRP A 62 0.00 14.05 -14.01
N TYR A 63 -0.91 13.36 -13.31
CA TYR A 63 -1.97 12.55 -13.92
C TYR A 63 -3.35 12.94 -13.38
N PRO A 64 -3.91 14.10 -13.78
CA PRO A 64 -5.15 14.60 -13.19
C PRO A 64 -6.33 13.64 -13.32
N ASN A 65 -6.46 12.92 -14.44
CA ASN A 65 -7.58 11.99 -14.64
C ASN A 65 -7.53 10.81 -13.65
N ASP A 66 -6.34 10.45 -13.18
CA ASP A 66 -6.13 9.33 -12.29
C ASP A 66 -6.58 9.65 -10.87
N THR A 67 -6.57 10.94 -10.51
CA THR A 67 -7.04 11.43 -9.20
C THR A 67 -8.53 11.23 -8.96
N LEU A 68 -9.29 10.84 -9.99
CA LEU A 68 -10.70 10.48 -9.85
C LEU A 68 -10.89 9.04 -9.34
N TYR A 69 -9.88 8.18 -9.47
CA TYR A 69 -9.92 6.82 -8.97
C TYR A 69 -9.47 6.83 -7.52
N THR A 70 -10.42 6.82 -6.59
CA THR A 70 -10.17 7.08 -5.17
C THR A 70 -10.59 5.92 -4.28
N TRP A 71 -9.97 5.81 -3.12
CA TRP A 71 -10.34 4.84 -2.09
C TRP A 71 -10.31 5.45 -0.68
N PHE A 72 -11.06 4.85 0.23
CA PHE A 72 -11.15 5.21 1.66
C PHE A 72 -11.38 3.94 2.47
N THR A 73 -10.95 3.93 3.73
CA THR A 73 -11.12 2.79 4.65
C THR A 73 -11.69 3.21 6.00
N GLU A 74 -12.47 2.33 6.61
CA GLU A 74 -12.94 2.44 7.99
C GLU A 74 -12.96 1.04 8.65
N GLN A 75 -13.02 1.00 9.97
CA GLN A 75 -13.09 -0.25 10.72
C GLN A 75 -14.52 -0.53 11.21
N ASP A 76 -14.97 -1.77 11.06
CA ASP A 76 -16.17 -2.30 11.71
C ASP A 76 -15.75 -3.07 12.96
N ASP A 77 -15.66 -2.37 14.08
CA ASP A 77 -15.26 -2.95 15.37
C ASP A 77 -16.20 -4.06 15.85
N ARG A 78 -17.48 -4.03 15.44
CA ARG A 78 -18.47 -5.02 15.87
C ARG A 78 -18.20 -6.37 15.23
N ASN A 79 -17.84 -6.38 13.95
CA ASN A 79 -17.59 -7.59 13.18
C ASN A 79 -16.09 -7.93 13.08
N ASN A 80 -15.21 -7.05 13.58
CA ASN A 80 -13.76 -7.13 13.45
C ASN A 80 -13.32 -7.21 11.98
N GLU A 81 -13.79 -6.24 11.19
CA GLU A 81 -13.54 -6.15 9.75
C GLU A 81 -12.97 -4.78 9.35
N THR A 82 -12.17 -4.78 8.29
CA THR A 82 -11.79 -3.58 7.56
C THR A 82 -12.75 -3.40 6.39
N ILE A 83 -13.33 -2.21 6.26
CA ILE A 83 -14.19 -1.85 5.13
C ILE A 83 -13.40 -0.95 4.19
N ILE A 84 -13.27 -1.35 2.94
CA ILE A 84 -12.64 -0.54 1.89
C ILE A 84 -13.70 -0.08 0.91
N TYR A 85 -13.77 1.22 0.70
CA TYR A 85 -14.60 1.86 -0.32
C TYR A 85 -13.70 2.34 -1.45
N ALA A 86 -14.14 2.15 -2.70
CA ALA A 86 -13.40 2.63 -3.85
C ALA A 86 -14.32 3.09 -4.99
N ASN A 87 -13.85 4.09 -5.73
CA ASN A 87 -14.47 4.61 -6.94
C ASN A 87 -13.68 4.19 -8.18
N PHE A 88 -14.20 3.19 -8.89
CA PHE A 88 -13.59 2.64 -10.10
C PHE A 88 -14.07 3.34 -11.39
N GLN A 89 -14.66 4.54 -11.29
CA GLN A 89 -15.09 5.36 -12.43
C GLN A 89 -15.97 4.60 -13.45
N GLY A 90 -16.90 3.79 -12.95
CA GLY A 90 -17.84 3.00 -13.76
C GLY A 90 -17.38 1.59 -14.11
N ASN A 91 -16.10 1.26 -13.90
CA ASN A 91 -15.62 -0.12 -14.05
C ASN A 91 -16.22 -1.04 -12.98
N ASN A 92 -16.45 -2.30 -13.33
CA ASN A 92 -16.96 -3.31 -12.39
C ASN A 92 -15.78 -4.06 -11.75
N PRO A 93 -15.47 -3.83 -10.47
CA PRO A 93 -14.30 -4.40 -9.82
C PRO A 93 -14.35 -5.93 -9.67
N ASN A 94 -15.53 -6.55 -9.81
CA ASN A 94 -15.66 -8.01 -9.81
C ASN A 94 -15.38 -8.65 -11.17
N LYS A 95 -15.11 -7.83 -12.20
CA LYS A 95 -14.76 -8.28 -13.56
C LYS A 95 -13.36 -7.82 -13.98
N GLU A 96 -12.90 -6.70 -13.44
CA GLU A 96 -11.55 -6.19 -13.63
C GLU A 96 -10.56 -6.87 -12.67
N ASN A 97 -9.25 -6.68 -12.89
CA ASN A 97 -8.24 -7.08 -11.92
C ASN A 97 -8.11 -6.01 -10.83
N VAL A 98 -8.73 -6.25 -9.67
CA VAL A 98 -8.61 -5.39 -8.49
C VAL A 98 -7.82 -6.09 -7.41
N GLU A 99 -6.76 -5.44 -6.96
CA GLU A 99 -5.87 -5.93 -5.91
C GLU A 99 -5.78 -4.90 -4.78
N ILE A 100 -5.35 -5.37 -3.61
CA ILE A 100 -5.20 -4.55 -2.42
C ILE A 100 -3.89 -4.90 -1.71
N ASN A 101 -3.29 -3.93 -1.03
CA ASN A 101 -2.15 -4.21 -0.17
C ASN A 101 -2.58 -5.05 1.05
N VAL A 102 -1.72 -5.99 1.44
CA VAL A 102 -1.94 -6.85 2.63
C VAL A 102 -0.67 -6.95 3.47
N ARG A 103 0.49 -7.16 2.84
CA ARG A 103 1.77 -7.44 3.51
C ARG A 103 2.71 -6.23 3.53
N GLU A 104 3.55 -6.15 4.56
CA GLU A 104 4.56 -5.10 4.74
C GLU A 104 5.68 -5.17 3.71
N ASN A 105 6.23 -6.38 3.49
CA ASN A 105 7.36 -6.62 2.60
C ASN A 105 7.10 -7.79 1.66
N CYS A 106 7.89 -7.91 0.60
CA CYS A 106 7.85 -9.03 -0.32
C CYS A 106 8.96 -10.03 -0.07
N PHE A 107 10.20 -9.54 0.02
CA PHE A 107 11.39 -10.37 0.20
C PHE A 107 12.34 -9.70 1.20
N TYR A 108 12.10 -9.96 2.48
CA TYR A 108 12.80 -9.29 3.58
C TYR A 108 13.01 -10.30 4.72
N PRO A 109 14.26 -10.54 5.17
CA PRO A 109 14.52 -11.44 6.29
C PRO A 109 13.95 -10.91 7.60
N GLN A 110 13.39 -11.77 8.45
CA GLN A 110 12.95 -11.36 9.79
C GLN A 110 14.14 -11.10 10.74
N ALA A 111 15.27 -11.78 10.53
CA ALA A 111 16.47 -11.65 11.35
C ALA A 111 17.56 -10.86 10.61
N GLU A 112 18.38 -10.13 11.38
CA GLU A 112 19.58 -9.47 10.87
C GLU A 112 20.69 -10.47 10.51
N GLY A 113 21.66 -10.03 9.71
CA GLY A 113 22.89 -10.78 9.43
C GLY A 113 22.73 -11.96 8.45
N ILE A 114 21.56 -12.13 7.84
CA ILE A 114 21.32 -13.11 6.77
C ILE A 114 21.97 -12.62 5.47
N GLY A 115 23.29 -12.82 5.37
CA GLY A 115 24.10 -12.32 4.25
C GLY A 115 24.13 -13.23 3.02
N TYR A 116 24.77 -12.72 1.97
CA TYR A 116 25.12 -13.47 0.74
C TYR A 116 23.93 -14.08 0.00
N ILE A 117 22.84 -13.32 -0.13
CA ILE A 117 21.65 -13.69 -0.90
C ILE A 117 21.64 -12.97 -2.26
N THR A 118 21.33 -13.71 -3.31
CA THR A 118 21.06 -13.15 -4.64
C THR A 118 19.58 -13.30 -4.97
N LEU A 119 18.90 -12.18 -5.21
CA LEU A 119 17.54 -12.14 -5.76
C LEU A 119 17.63 -11.66 -7.22
N SER A 120 17.25 -12.51 -8.18
CA SER A 120 17.35 -12.17 -9.60
C SER A 120 16.19 -12.68 -10.45
N GLY A 121 15.70 -11.84 -11.35
CA GLY A 121 14.71 -12.23 -12.38
C GLY A 121 13.24 -12.18 -11.93
N PHE A 122 12.94 -11.52 -10.81
CA PHE A 122 11.57 -11.48 -10.26
C PHE A 122 10.87 -10.15 -10.53
N GLY A 123 9.56 -10.23 -10.78
CA GLY A 123 8.64 -9.11 -10.56
C GLY A 123 8.25 -9.06 -9.09
N VAL A 124 8.53 -7.96 -8.41
CA VAL A 124 8.25 -7.78 -6.98
C VAL A 124 7.44 -6.51 -6.80
N THR A 125 6.25 -6.65 -6.23
CA THR A 125 5.28 -5.55 -6.25
C THR A 125 4.27 -5.59 -5.11
N LYS A 126 3.62 -4.46 -4.85
CA LYS A 126 2.46 -4.29 -3.97
C LYS A 126 2.79 -4.65 -2.53
N ALA A 127 3.60 -3.79 -1.91
CA ALA A 127 3.97 -3.88 -0.50
C ALA A 127 3.57 -2.61 0.26
N ALA A 128 2.94 -2.79 1.42
CA ALA A 128 2.55 -1.72 2.31
C ALA A 128 3.70 -1.33 3.24
N THR A 129 4.80 -0.84 2.69
CA THR A 129 5.98 -0.44 3.48
C THR A 129 5.70 0.84 4.26
N ARG A 130 6.36 0.99 5.42
CA ARG A 130 6.25 2.18 6.26
C ARG A 130 7.13 3.32 5.75
N TRP A 131 6.88 4.52 6.26
CA TRP A 131 7.80 5.65 6.10
C TRP A 131 9.15 5.34 6.76
N ALA A 132 10.24 5.52 6.02
CA ALA A 132 11.57 5.04 6.41
C ALA A 132 12.61 6.19 6.53
N PRO A 133 12.43 7.14 7.48
CA PRO A 133 13.41 8.19 7.70
C PRO A 133 14.71 7.61 8.29
N PRO A 134 15.86 8.29 8.14
CA PRO A 134 17.15 7.81 8.64
C PRO A 134 17.23 7.66 10.17
N THR A 135 16.23 8.14 10.90
CA THR A 135 16.11 8.11 12.36
C THR A 135 15.23 6.96 12.88
N ALA A 136 14.62 6.18 12.00
CA ALA A 136 13.76 5.06 12.35
C ALA A 136 14.24 3.76 11.70
N TYR A 137 13.54 2.66 11.97
CA TYR A 137 13.74 1.42 11.25
C TYR A 137 13.39 1.61 9.77
N GLN A 138 14.32 1.23 8.88
CA GLN A 138 14.20 1.43 7.44
C GLN A 138 14.01 0.09 6.73
N GLU A 139 12.75 -0.30 6.62
CA GLU A 139 12.34 -1.44 5.82
C GLU A 139 11.92 -1.04 4.41
N GLY A 140 11.73 -2.04 3.57
CA GLY A 140 11.29 -1.85 2.20
C GLY A 140 10.64 -3.10 1.66
N MET A 141 10.20 -3.04 0.41
CA MET A 141 9.59 -4.17 -0.28
C MET A 141 10.57 -5.35 -0.39
N ILE A 142 11.84 -5.03 -0.63
CA ILE A 142 12.97 -5.95 -0.64
C ILE A 142 14.07 -5.32 0.19
N GLY A 143 14.74 -6.09 1.02
CA GLY A 143 15.86 -5.55 1.78
C GLY A 143 16.73 -6.60 2.45
N PRO A 144 18.01 -6.27 2.70
CA PRO A 144 18.96 -7.20 3.31
C PRO A 144 18.81 -7.33 4.83
N HIS A 145 17.99 -6.48 5.47
CA HIS A 145 17.85 -6.38 6.92
C HIS A 145 19.20 -6.43 7.67
N TRP A 146 19.98 -5.35 7.59
CA TRP A 146 21.27 -5.24 8.27
C TRP A 146 22.22 -6.42 8.00
N SER A 147 22.47 -6.71 6.72
CA SER A 147 23.29 -7.84 6.27
C SER A 147 24.32 -7.43 5.24
N LYS A 148 25.21 -8.36 4.89
CA LYS A 148 26.31 -8.15 3.94
C LYS A 148 26.15 -8.98 2.69
N GLY A 149 26.60 -8.45 1.55
CA GLY A 149 26.85 -9.24 0.34
C GLY A 149 25.61 -9.63 -0.45
N TRP A 150 24.52 -8.88 -0.31
CA TRP A 150 23.33 -9.09 -1.14
C TRP A 150 23.54 -8.58 -2.57
N ILE A 151 22.92 -9.27 -3.53
CA ILE A 151 22.80 -8.84 -4.92
C ILE A 151 21.33 -8.87 -5.29
N ILE A 152 20.75 -7.71 -5.60
CA ILE A 152 19.41 -7.59 -6.18
C ILE A 152 19.61 -7.11 -7.61
N GLU A 153 19.39 -7.99 -8.59
CA GLU A 153 19.68 -7.69 -9.99
C GLU A 153 18.59 -8.19 -10.93
N LYS A 154 18.35 -7.49 -12.03
CA LYS A 154 17.40 -7.92 -13.08
C LYS A 154 15.99 -8.21 -12.53
N CYS A 155 15.57 -7.48 -11.51
CA CYS A 155 14.22 -7.52 -10.99
C CYS A 155 13.42 -6.34 -11.54
N ASP A 156 12.12 -6.54 -11.73
CA ASP A 156 11.16 -5.46 -11.93
C ASP A 156 10.51 -5.17 -10.58
N ILE A 157 10.72 -3.97 -10.03
CA ILE A 157 10.29 -3.59 -8.69
C ILE A 157 9.41 -2.35 -8.82
N SER A 158 8.14 -2.48 -8.46
CA SER A 158 7.12 -1.45 -8.68
C SER A 158 6.01 -1.54 -7.63
N HIS A 159 5.25 -0.45 -7.46
CA HIS A 159 4.16 -0.32 -6.47
C HIS A 159 4.65 -0.56 -5.03
#